data_AF-A0A259U2I1-F1
#
_entry.id   AF-A0A259U2I1-F1
#
_cell.length_a   1.000
_cell.length_b   1.000
_cell.length_c   1.000
_cell.angle_alpha   90.00
_cell.angle_beta   90.00
_cell.angle_gamma   90.00
#
_symmetry.space_group_name_H-M   'P 1'
#
loop_
_entity.id
_entity.type
_entity.pdbx_description
1 polymer ?
#
loop_
_entity_poly.entity_id
_entity_poly.type
_entity_poly.pdbx_seq_one_letter_code
_entity_poly.pdbx_strand_id
1 'polypeptide(L)'
;MKAQAYGHKSGQYDNSHTVYGGLSIRSLCQRCNNRLGVQVGTEFSEFAKRVRRSGKLVTAGSRAYVEAENVYPQRIARQFYLTFLSLCRPGRTESNDAIREFVRYGEEPLPSDAPRPSLYLNKSNTYRAASFASMFSANGKGWAWAGCEFAFPGLGVIMTLPEEEMRGRAPLSLIGETVDVREWAEYGFKERATVRLELPVFRVEHPHPLAFGKERQAERWQEEQGIVWMLGAEDESDELLKASGSVLWHAG
;
A
#
# COMPACT_ATOMS: atom_id res chain seq x y z
N MET A 1 -0.45 -5.10 -51.60
CA MET A 1 -1.31 -4.60 -50.52
C MET A 1 -1.62 -5.78 -49.60
N LYS A 2 -0.85 -5.95 -48.52
CA LYS A 2 -1.05 -7.03 -47.54
C LYS A 2 -1.35 -6.37 -46.20
N ALA A 3 -2.58 -6.54 -45.73
CA ALA A 3 -2.97 -6.19 -44.38
C ALA A 3 -2.26 -7.12 -43.40
N GLN A 4 -1.45 -6.55 -42.51
CA GLN A 4 -0.82 -7.28 -41.43
C GLN A 4 -1.64 -7.03 -40.17
N ALA A 5 -2.21 -8.09 -39.61
CA ALA A 5 -2.98 -8.04 -38.39
C ALA A 5 -2.08 -7.58 -37.23
N TYR A 6 -2.43 -6.46 -36.60
CA TYR A 6 -1.82 -6.05 -35.34
C TYR A 6 -2.38 -6.93 -34.23
N GLY A 7 -1.66 -8.02 -33.93
CA GLY A 7 -1.85 -8.75 -32.69
C GLY A 7 -1.58 -7.82 -31.51
N HIS A 8 -2.63 -7.56 -30.72
CA HIS A 8 -2.54 -6.83 -29.47
C HIS A 8 -1.71 -7.67 -28.49
N LYS A 9 -0.38 -7.44 -28.45
CA LYS A 9 0.45 -7.98 -27.36
C LYS A 9 0.02 -7.27 -26.07
N SER A 10 -0.71 -7.98 -25.23
CA SER A 10 -0.92 -7.61 -23.83
C SER A 10 0.44 -7.26 -23.23
N GLY A 11 0.51 -6.12 -22.53
CA GLY A 11 1.77 -5.59 -22.02
C GLY A 11 2.49 -6.63 -21.16
N GLN A 12 3.59 -7.17 -21.67
CA GLN A 12 4.49 -8.00 -20.87
C GLN A 12 5.04 -7.12 -19.74
N TYR A 13 4.83 -7.56 -18.50
CA TYR A 13 5.63 -7.08 -17.38
C TYR A 13 7.07 -7.49 -17.66
N ASP A 14 7.93 -6.51 -17.85
CA ASP A 14 9.36 -6.76 -17.89
C ASP A 14 9.79 -7.05 -16.46
N ASN A 15 10.22 -8.29 -16.18
CA ASN A 15 10.77 -8.69 -14.88
C ASN A 15 12.20 -8.15 -14.73
N SER A 16 12.45 -6.90 -15.13
CA SER A 16 13.73 -6.25 -14.90
C SER A 16 13.83 -5.95 -13.40
N HIS A 17 14.46 -6.88 -12.67
CA HIS A 17 14.76 -6.75 -11.25
C HIS A 17 15.97 -5.83 -11.08
N THR A 18 15.78 -4.65 -10.51
CA THR A 18 16.90 -3.86 -10.01
C THR A 18 17.04 -4.15 -8.52
N VAL A 19 18.09 -4.88 -8.16
CA VAL A 19 18.41 -5.20 -6.77
C VAL A 19 19.29 -4.07 -6.21
N TYR A 20 18.71 -3.20 -5.37
CA TYR A 20 19.48 -2.22 -4.61
C TYR A 20 19.66 -2.74 -3.18
N GLY A 21 20.86 -3.24 -2.84
CA GLY A 21 21.17 -3.67 -1.48
C GLY A 21 20.30 -4.83 -0.95
N GLY A 22 19.87 -5.74 -1.84
CA GLY A 22 18.98 -6.87 -1.49
C GLY A 22 17.48 -6.58 -1.66
N LEU A 23 17.09 -5.34 -1.96
CA LEU A 23 15.72 -4.96 -2.27
C LEU A 23 15.44 -5.14 -3.77
N SER A 24 14.58 -6.11 -4.13
CA SER A 24 14.02 -6.22 -5.47
C SER A 24 12.72 -5.42 -5.55
N ILE A 25 12.78 -4.17 -5.99
CA ILE A 25 11.56 -3.42 -6.34
C ILE A 25 11.17 -3.82 -7.76
N ARG A 26 9.97 -4.40 -7.91
CA ARG A 26 9.37 -4.57 -9.24
C ARG A 26 8.94 -3.19 -9.72
N SER A 27 9.60 -2.71 -10.77
CA SER A 27 9.21 -1.48 -11.43
C SER A 27 8.37 -1.81 -12.67
N LEU A 28 7.51 -0.88 -13.05
CA LEU A 28 6.85 -0.94 -14.35
C LEU A 28 7.90 -0.90 -15.45
N CYS A 29 7.65 -1.60 -16.58
CA CYS A 29 8.51 -1.46 -17.76
C CYS A 29 8.61 0.03 -18.16
N GLN A 30 9.71 0.43 -18.79
CA GLN A 30 9.99 1.84 -19.11
C GLN A 30 8.80 2.56 -19.76
N ARG A 31 8.10 1.89 -20.67
CA ARG A 31 6.90 2.43 -21.34
C ARG A 31 5.74 2.68 -20.36
N CYS A 32 5.43 1.71 -19.50
CA CYS A 32 4.38 1.83 -18.49
C CYS A 32 4.76 2.88 -17.43
N ASN A 33 6.02 2.91 -17.01
CA ASN A 33 6.54 3.92 -16.08
C ASN A 33 6.40 5.34 -16.66
N ASN A 34 6.75 5.54 -17.94
CA ASN A 34 6.67 6.84 -18.60
C ASN A 34 5.22 7.31 -18.83
N ARG A 35 4.29 6.40 -19.16
CA ARG A 35 2.92 6.78 -19.49
C ARG A 35 2.05 6.95 -18.25
N LEU A 36 2.05 5.96 -17.37
CA LEU A 36 1.19 5.92 -16.18
C LEU A 36 1.93 6.41 -14.95
N GLY A 37 3.16 5.90 -14.73
CA GLY A 37 3.97 6.21 -13.54
C GLY A 37 4.22 7.70 -13.34
N VAL A 38 4.47 8.46 -14.41
CA VAL A 38 4.60 9.92 -14.33
C VAL A 38 3.30 10.58 -13.84
N GLN A 39 2.14 10.13 -14.30
CA GLN A 39 0.86 10.78 -13.95
C GLN A 39 0.42 10.44 -12.52
N VAL A 40 0.41 9.15 -12.16
CA VAL A 40 -0.07 8.70 -10.83
C VAL A 40 0.99 8.86 -9.75
N GLY A 41 2.27 8.65 -10.09
CA GLY A 41 3.39 8.73 -9.15
C GLY A 41 3.71 10.17 -8.76
N THR A 42 3.70 11.12 -9.72
CA THR A 42 3.87 12.54 -9.39
C THR A 42 2.73 13.03 -8.49
N GLU A 43 1.49 12.67 -8.80
CA GLU A 43 0.35 13.08 -7.97
C GLU A 43 0.44 12.52 -6.55
N PHE A 44 0.73 11.23 -6.40
CA PHE A 44 0.93 10.61 -5.09
C PHE A 44 2.08 11.26 -4.32
N SER A 45 3.21 11.54 -4.97
CA SER A 45 4.36 12.19 -4.32
C SER A 45 4.01 13.60 -3.83
N GLU A 46 3.33 14.39 -4.65
CA GLU A 46 2.88 15.73 -4.27
C GLU A 46 1.84 15.67 -3.15
N PHE A 47 0.92 14.71 -3.19
CA PHE A 47 -0.03 14.45 -2.10
C PHE A 47 0.69 14.12 -0.79
N ALA A 48 1.63 13.16 -0.79
CA ALA A 48 2.38 12.78 0.40
C ALA A 48 3.19 13.97 0.98
N LYS A 49 3.78 14.82 0.13
CA LYS A 49 4.44 16.06 0.57
C LYS A 49 3.45 17.05 1.19
N ARG A 50 2.25 17.20 0.62
CA ARG A 50 1.20 18.06 1.17
C ARG A 50 0.74 17.55 2.53
N VAL A 51 0.45 16.25 2.65
CA VAL A 51 0.09 15.59 3.92
C VAL A 51 1.15 15.86 4.98
N ARG A 52 2.44 15.68 4.64
CA ARG A 52 3.57 15.93 5.55
C ARG A 52 3.63 17.39 6.02
N ARG A 53 3.34 18.35 5.13
CA ARG A 53 3.41 19.80 5.41
C ARG A 53 2.18 20.32 6.14
N SER A 54 0.99 19.80 5.81
CA SER A 54 -0.29 20.31 6.30
C SER A 54 -0.79 19.60 7.55
N GLY A 55 -0.24 18.43 7.90
CA GLY A 55 -0.62 17.66 9.07
C GLY A 55 -0.52 18.45 10.38
N LYS A 56 -1.68 18.94 10.87
CA LYS A 56 -1.81 19.61 12.16
C LYS A 56 -2.32 18.60 13.19
N LEU A 57 -1.62 18.46 14.31
CA LEU A 57 -2.05 17.57 15.39
C LEU A 57 -3.34 18.12 16.03
N VAL A 58 -4.39 17.29 16.08
CA VAL A 58 -5.72 17.66 16.61
C VAL A 58 -5.83 17.35 18.09
N THR A 59 -5.30 16.19 18.48
CA THR A 59 -5.17 15.76 19.88
C THR A 59 -3.70 15.52 20.16
N ALA A 60 -3.28 15.50 21.42
CA ALA A 60 -1.88 15.32 21.84
C ALA A 60 -1.23 14.04 21.26
N GLY A 61 -0.76 14.12 20.02
CA GLY A 61 0.04 13.10 19.34
C GLY A 61 -0.70 11.94 18.66
N SER A 62 -2.01 11.77 18.79
CA SER A 62 -2.72 10.59 18.27
C SER A 62 -3.34 10.76 16.88
N ARG A 63 -3.84 11.95 16.55
CA ARG A 63 -4.51 12.24 15.27
C ARG A 63 -4.03 13.54 14.66
N ALA A 64 -4.02 13.60 13.33
CA ALA A 64 -3.64 14.75 12.55
C ALA A 64 -4.72 15.09 11.52
N TYR A 65 -5.13 16.36 11.52
CA TYR A 65 -5.96 16.91 10.47
C TYR A 65 -5.07 17.28 9.29
N VAL A 66 -5.45 16.77 8.13
CA VAL A 66 -4.75 16.95 6.86
C VAL A 66 -5.74 17.49 5.86
N GLU A 67 -5.38 18.62 5.25
CA GLU A 67 -6.09 19.17 4.11
C GLU A 67 -5.15 19.20 2.91
N ALA A 68 -5.62 18.68 1.79
CA ALA A 68 -4.93 18.73 0.50
C ALA A 68 -5.91 19.19 -0.58
N GLU A 69 -5.78 20.45 -0.96
CA GLU A 69 -6.60 21.07 -2.00
C GLU A 69 -6.14 20.67 -3.40
N ASN A 70 -7.06 20.67 -4.36
CA ASN A 70 -6.76 20.48 -5.79
C ASN A 70 -5.89 19.23 -6.08
N VAL A 71 -6.22 18.11 -5.45
CA VAL A 71 -5.61 16.81 -5.73
C VAL A 71 -6.45 16.03 -6.73
N TYR A 72 -5.90 14.99 -7.35
CA TYR A 72 -6.63 14.02 -8.17
C TYR A 72 -6.80 12.69 -7.43
N PRO A 73 -7.89 12.48 -6.65
CA PRO A 73 -8.04 11.32 -5.78
C PRO A 73 -7.87 9.98 -6.51
N GLN A 74 -8.47 9.84 -7.70
CA GLN A 74 -8.39 8.60 -8.47
C GLN A 74 -6.95 8.24 -8.87
N ARG A 75 -6.11 9.23 -9.18
CA ARG A 75 -4.69 9.00 -9.52
C ARG A 75 -3.91 8.51 -8.31
N ILE A 76 -4.21 9.07 -7.15
CA ILE A 76 -3.61 8.66 -5.87
C ILE A 76 -4.04 7.23 -5.54
N ALA A 77 -5.33 6.92 -5.62
CA ALA A 77 -5.86 5.58 -5.42
C ALA A 77 -5.18 4.56 -6.34
N ARG A 78 -5.02 4.89 -7.63
CA ARG A 78 -4.28 4.03 -8.57
C ARG A 78 -2.84 3.81 -8.21
N GLN A 79 -2.17 4.82 -7.67
CA GLN A 79 -0.81 4.62 -7.17
C GLN A 79 -0.82 3.62 -6.00
N PHE A 80 -1.83 3.63 -5.13
CA PHE A 80 -1.93 2.62 -4.06
C PHE A 80 -2.03 1.21 -4.63
N TYR A 81 -2.94 0.98 -5.57
CA TYR A 81 -3.12 -0.33 -6.19
C TYR A 81 -1.94 -0.75 -7.07
N LEU A 82 -1.30 0.20 -7.76
CA LEU A 82 -0.07 -0.07 -8.49
C LEU A 82 1.05 -0.51 -7.54
N THR A 83 1.20 0.17 -6.41
CA THR A 83 2.18 -0.22 -5.37
C THR A 83 1.81 -1.58 -4.79
N PHE A 84 0.54 -1.83 -4.47
CA PHE A 84 0.04 -3.15 -4.04
C PHE A 84 0.42 -4.25 -5.03
N LEU A 85 0.10 -4.09 -6.32
CA LEU A 85 0.45 -5.06 -7.37
C LEU A 85 1.96 -5.25 -7.56
N SER A 86 2.77 -4.29 -7.11
CA SER A 86 4.23 -4.35 -7.18
C SER A 86 4.84 -5.05 -5.97
N LEU A 87 4.25 -4.85 -4.78
CA LEU A 87 4.68 -5.44 -3.51
C LEU A 87 4.15 -6.86 -3.30
N CYS A 88 2.88 -7.07 -3.65
CA CYS A 88 2.23 -8.36 -3.62
C CYS A 88 2.52 -9.03 -4.95
N ARG A 89 3.09 -10.23 -4.89
CA ARG A 89 3.31 -11.01 -6.10
C ARG A 89 1.97 -11.27 -6.79
N PRO A 90 1.98 -11.43 -8.12
CA PRO A 90 0.81 -11.85 -8.86
C PRO A 90 0.48 -13.30 -8.48
N GLY A 91 -0.31 -13.50 -7.42
CA GLY A 91 -1.27 -14.59 -7.42
C GLY A 91 -2.19 -14.39 -8.63
N ARG A 92 -2.41 -15.43 -9.44
CA ARG A 92 -3.35 -15.38 -10.57
C ARG A 92 -4.79 -15.44 -10.06
N THR A 93 -5.20 -14.47 -9.25
CA THR A 93 -6.59 -14.27 -8.91
C THR A 93 -7.21 -13.33 -9.94
N GLU A 94 -8.46 -13.59 -10.31
CA GLU A 94 -9.22 -12.73 -11.25
C GLU A 94 -9.30 -11.29 -10.74
N SER A 95 -9.38 -11.08 -9.42
CA SER A 95 -9.33 -9.76 -8.79
C SER A 95 -8.07 -8.97 -9.15
N ASN A 96 -6.90 -9.62 -9.23
CA ASN A 96 -5.66 -8.96 -9.63
C ASN A 96 -5.70 -8.48 -11.09
N ASP A 97 -6.40 -9.16 -11.99
CA ASP A 97 -6.55 -8.71 -13.38
C ASP A 97 -7.48 -7.49 -13.46
N ALA A 98 -8.61 -7.51 -12.77
CA ALA A 98 -9.50 -6.33 -12.70
C ALA A 98 -8.80 -5.12 -12.05
N ILE A 99 -7.98 -5.32 -11.01
CA ILE A 99 -7.17 -4.23 -10.42
C ILE A 99 -6.15 -3.70 -11.44
N ARG A 100 -5.52 -4.57 -12.26
CA ARG A 100 -4.61 -4.13 -13.33
C ARG A 100 -5.32 -3.29 -14.38
N GLU A 101 -6.55 -3.65 -14.73
CA GLU A 101 -7.38 -2.89 -15.68
C GLU A 101 -7.77 -1.53 -15.11
N PHE A 102 -8.23 -1.49 -13.85
CA PHE A 102 -8.48 -0.25 -13.10
C PHE A 102 -7.25 0.67 -13.14
N VAL A 103 -6.07 0.15 -12.81
CA VAL A 103 -4.82 0.92 -12.81
C VAL A 103 -4.49 1.45 -14.22
N ARG A 104 -4.73 0.64 -15.27
CA ARG A 104 -4.32 0.94 -16.65
C ARG A 104 -5.22 1.93 -17.37
N TYR A 105 -6.54 1.83 -17.26
CA TYR A 105 -7.43 2.38 -18.29
C TYR A 105 -8.16 3.69 -17.98
N GLY A 106 -8.23 4.16 -16.73
CA GLY A 106 -8.90 5.46 -16.48
C GLY A 106 -10.34 5.30 -16.05
N GLU A 107 -11.05 4.40 -16.71
CA GLU A 107 -12.50 4.39 -16.76
C GLU A 107 -13.10 3.14 -16.11
N GLU A 108 -12.31 2.07 -15.97
CA GLU A 108 -12.75 0.84 -15.32
C GLU A 108 -13.02 1.08 -13.84
N PRO A 109 -14.10 0.50 -13.28
CA PRO A 109 -14.36 0.55 -11.86
C PRO A 109 -13.35 -0.30 -11.08
N LEU A 110 -13.09 0.08 -9.85
CA LEU A 110 -12.36 -0.78 -8.93
C LEU A 110 -13.25 -1.98 -8.55
N PRO A 111 -12.76 -3.23 -8.61
CA PRO A 111 -13.59 -4.39 -8.28
C PRO A 111 -13.98 -4.38 -6.79
N SER A 112 -15.14 -4.94 -6.46
CA SER A 112 -15.72 -4.91 -5.10
C SER A 112 -14.91 -5.71 -4.07
N ASP A 113 -14.10 -6.66 -4.53
CA ASP A 113 -13.18 -7.48 -3.75
C ASP A 113 -11.75 -6.90 -3.71
N ALA A 114 -11.51 -5.69 -4.24
CA ALA A 114 -10.18 -5.08 -4.15
C ALA A 114 -9.75 -4.87 -2.68
N PRO A 115 -8.44 -4.98 -2.37
CA PRO A 115 -7.91 -4.64 -1.06
C PRO A 115 -8.23 -3.19 -0.68
N ARG A 116 -8.63 -2.97 0.57
CA ARG A 116 -9.04 -1.65 1.07
C ARG A 116 -7.80 -0.82 1.45
N PRO A 117 -7.60 0.37 0.84
CA PRO A 117 -6.53 1.27 1.21
C PRO A 117 -6.94 2.07 2.45
N SER A 118 -6.13 2.02 3.49
CA SER A 118 -6.33 2.82 4.69
C SER A 118 -5.09 3.67 4.99
N LEU A 119 -5.30 4.95 5.26
CA LEU A 119 -4.23 5.93 5.42
C LEU A 119 -3.90 6.21 6.88
N TYR A 120 -2.63 6.55 7.11
CA TYR A 120 -2.12 7.10 8.36
C TYR A 120 -1.00 8.12 8.12
N LEU A 121 -0.79 9.02 9.09
CA LEU A 121 0.33 9.96 9.06
C LEU A 121 1.58 9.28 9.63
N ASN A 122 2.57 9.00 8.78
CA ASN A 122 3.88 8.52 9.23
C ASN A 122 4.74 9.70 9.74
N LYS A 123 4.95 9.79 11.05
CA LYS A 123 5.75 10.84 11.68
C LYS A 123 7.27 10.58 11.62
N SER A 124 7.67 9.36 11.29
CA SER A 124 9.08 9.00 11.18
C SER A 124 9.67 9.49 9.86
N ASN A 125 10.99 9.70 9.83
CA ASN A 125 11.72 9.96 8.57
C ASN A 125 12.19 8.66 7.91
N THR A 126 11.42 7.61 8.08
CA THR A 126 11.68 6.27 7.58
C THR A 126 10.66 5.93 6.52
N TYR A 127 11.04 4.98 5.70
CA TYR A 127 10.18 4.35 4.74
C TYR A 127 10.05 2.88 5.11
N ARG A 128 8.89 2.31 4.82
CA ARG A 128 8.62 0.88 4.98
C ARG A 128 8.01 0.36 3.70
N ALA A 129 8.42 -0.82 3.27
CA ALA A 129 7.70 -1.60 2.28
C ALA A 129 7.61 -3.02 2.84
N ALA A 130 6.42 -3.40 3.28
CA ALA A 130 6.08 -4.75 3.67
C ALA A 130 5.24 -5.33 2.53
N SER A 131 5.74 -6.42 1.94
CA SER A 131 4.97 -7.23 0.98
C SER A 131 3.76 -7.87 1.65
N PHE A 132 3.14 -8.82 0.97
CA PHE A 132 2.06 -9.62 1.54
C PHE A 132 2.48 -10.24 2.89
N ALA A 133 1.70 -9.94 3.91
CA ALA A 133 1.89 -10.43 5.25
C ALA A 133 0.53 -10.78 5.86
N SER A 134 0.55 -11.78 6.72
CA SER A 134 -0.56 -12.14 7.58
C SER A 134 -0.15 -11.97 9.04
N MET A 135 -1.09 -11.52 9.86
CA MET A 135 -0.91 -11.32 11.29
C MET A 135 -2.05 -12.01 12.01
N PHE A 136 -1.78 -12.80 13.03
CA PHE A 136 -2.84 -13.42 13.84
C PHE A 136 -2.46 -13.45 15.31
N SER A 137 -3.50 -13.55 16.13
CA SER A 137 -3.38 -13.63 17.58
C SER A 137 -3.26 -15.09 18.03
N ALA A 138 -2.12 -15.47 18.60
CA ALA A 138 -1.89 -16.82 19.14
C ALA A 138 -2.55 -17.04 20.51
N ASN A 139 -2.91 -15.97 21.23
CA ASN A 139 -3.53 -16.00 22.55
C ASN A 139 -5.06 -16.20 22.54
N GLY A 140 -5.64 -16.66 21.43
CA GLY A 140 -7.08 -16.92 21.34
C GLY A 140 -7.98 -15.67 21.22
N LYS A 141 -7.43 -14.45 21.16
CA LYS A 141 -8.20 -13.21 20.90
C LYS A 141 -8.86 -13.20 19.51
N GLY A 142 -8.52 -14.16 18.66
CA GLY A 142 -9.37 -14.54 17.54
C GLY A 142 -9.47 -13.49 16.44
N TRP A 143 -8.42 -12.70 16.20
CA TRP A 143 -8.38 -11.77 15.08
C TRP A 143 -7.23 -12.13 14.13
N ALA A 144 -7.39 -11.74 12.87
CA ALA A 144 -6.39 -11.94 11.82
C ALA A 144 -6.41 -10.74 10.87
N TRP A 145 -5.23 -10.36 10.37
CA TRP A 145 -5.06 -9.40 9.28
C TRP A 145 -4.32 -10.09 8.15
N ALA A 146 -4.66 -9.75 6.92
CA ALA A 146 -3.87 -10.09 5.74
C ALA A 146 -3.83 -8.89 4.79
N GLY A 147 -2.67 -8.59 4.25
CA GLY A 147 -2.49 -7.42 3.41
C GLY A 147 -1.05 -7.04 3.18
N CYS A 148 -0.82 -5.80 2.77
CA CYS A 148 0.52 -5.22 2.66
C CYS A 148 0.54 -3.82 3.25
N GLU A 149 1.74 -3.28 3.49
CA GLU A 149 1.92 -1.93 4.00
C GLU A 149 3.05 -1.24 3.25
N PHE A 150 2.85 0.03 2.91
CA PHE A 150 3.94 0.88 2.48
C PHE A 150 3.86 2.25 3.12
N ALA A 151 5.01 2.75 3.53
CA ALA A 151 5.14 4.00 4.25
C ALA A 151 6.26 4.84 3.66
N PHE A 152 5.99 6.13 3.55
CA PHE A 152 6.92 7.19 3.19
C PHE A 152 6.89 8.22 4.32
N PRO A 153 7.95 9.05 4.49
CA PRO A 153 7.90 10.15 5.43
C PRO A 153 6.68 11.05 5.18
N GLY A 154 5.78 11.11 6.16
CA GLY A 154 4.52 11.86 6.10
C GLY A 154 3.28 11.08 5.67
N LEU A 155 3.37 9.91 5.04
CA LEU A 155 2.18 9.15 4.62
C LEU A 155 2.46 7.66 4.64
N GLY A 156 1.60 6.89 5.28
CA GLY A 156 1.56 5.45 5.16
C GLY A 156 0.21 4.95 4.69
N VAL A 157 0.25 3.79 4.03
CA VAL A 157 -0.91 3.12 3.45
C VAL A 157 -0.86 1.66 3.86
N ILE A 158 -1.97 1.19 4.40
CA ILE A 158 -2.22 -0.23 4.70
C ILE A 158 -3.23 -0.70 3.65
N MET A 159 -2.88 -1.74 2.91
CA MET A 159 -3.80 -2.40 1.97
C MET A 159 -4.30 -3.67 2.64
N THR A 160 -5.56 -3.70 3.06
CA THR A 160 -6.15 -4.84 3.78
C THR A 160 -7.01 -5.66 2.83
N LEU A 161 -6.85 -6.98 2.81
CA LEU A 161 -7.72 -7.85 2.02
C LEU A 161 -9.19 -7.78 2.50
N PRO A 162 -10.19 -8.07 1.64
CA PRO A 162 -11.59 -8.10 2.04
C PRO A 162 -11.85 -9.07 3.20
N GLU A 163 -12.83 -8.73 4.05
CA GLU A 163 -13.19 -9.52 5.24
C GLU A 163 -13.67 -10.95 4.91
N GLU A 164 -14.24 -11.13 3.72
CA GLU A 164 -14.64 -12.45 3.18
C GLU A 164 -13.44 -13.40 3.11
N GLU A 165 -12.25 -12.88 2.79
CA GLU A 165 -11.00 -13.66 2.80
C GLU A 165 -10.45 -13.85 4.23
N MET A 166 -10.82 -12.97 5.17
CA MET A 166 -10.35 -12.97 6.56
C MET A 166 -11.29 -13.72 7.52
N ARG A 167 -12.32 -14.41 7.02
CA ARG A 167 -13.32 -15.18 7.81
C ARG A 167 -13.97 -14.35 8.93
N GLY A 168 -14.35 -13.10 8.64
CA GLY A 168 -15.21 -12.29 9.53
C GLY A 168 -14.51 -11.67 10.74
N ARG A 169 -13.22 -11.35 10.64
CA ARG A 169 -12.43 -10.77 11.73
C ARG A 169 -11.82 -9.46 11.26
N ALA A 170 -12.28 -8.33 11.81
CA ALA A 170 -11.84 -6.99 11.44
C ALA A 170 -10.55 -6.58 12.20
N PRO A 171 -9.39 -6.49 11.53
CA PRO A 171 -8.09 -6.33 12.20
C PRO A 171 -7.68 -4.91 12.57
N LEU A 172 -8.21 -3.89 11.87
CA LEU A 172 -7.65 -2.54 11.97
C LEU A 172 -7.96 -1.85 13.31
N SER A 173 -8.97 -2.31 14.05
CA SER A 173 -9.29 -1.78 15.39
C SER A 173 -8.13 -1.88 16.39
N LEU A 174 -7.17 -2.78 16.16
CA LEU A 174 -6.02 -2.99 17.05
C LEU A 174 -4.93 -1.93 16.95
N ILE A 175 -4.79 -1.33 15.78
CA ILE A 175 -3.86 -0.23 15.53
C ILE A 175 -4.56 1.13 15.65
N GLY A 176 -5.89 1.13 15.78
CA GLY A 176 -6.74 2.31 15.85
C GLY A 176 -7.48 2.58 14.53
N GLU A 177 -8.36 3.59 14.56
CA GLU A 177 -9.14 3.98 13.39
C GLU A 177 -8.25 4.59 12.30
N THR A 178 -7.90 3.78 11.31
CA THR A 178 -7.35 4.25 10.04
C THR A 178 -8.44 4.83 9.15
N VAL A 179 -8.07 5.68 8.20
CA VAL A 179 -9.05 6.28 7.29
C VAL A 179 -9.09 5.49 5.99
N ASP A 180 -10.19 4.77 5.75
CA ASP A 180 -10.47 4.13 4.45
C ASP A 180 -10.69 5.22 3.39
N VAL A 181 -10.03 5.08 2.26
CA VAL A 181 -10.11 6.02 1.13
C VAL A 181 -10.49 5.33 -0.18
N ARG A 182 -11.16 4.17 -0.09
CA ARG A 182 -11.59 3.41 -1.27
C ARG A 182 -12.45 4.23 -2.23
N GLU A 183 -13.31 5.09 -1.69
CA GLU A 183 -14.17 6.03 -2.44
C GLU A 183 -13.38 6.93 -3.42
N TRP A 184 -12.07 7.13 -3.21
CA TRP A 184 -11.24 7.89 -4.14
C TRP A 184 -11.14 7.25 -5.52
N ALA A 185 -11.38 5.94 -5.62
CA ALA A 185 -11.41 5.23 -6.89
C ALA A 185 -12.62 5.62 -7.78
N GLU A 186 -13.68 6.18 -7.19
CA GLU A 186 -14.92 6.56 -7.87
C GLU A 186 -14.83 7.93 -8.57
N TYR A 187 -13.85 8.75 -8.20
CA TYR A 187 -13.58 10.03 -8.86
C TYR A 187 -13.15 9.83 -10.31
N GLY A 188 -13.41 10.81 -11.17
CA GLY A 188 -12.86 10.82 -12.53
C GLY A 188 -11.35 11.01 -12.58
N PHE A 189 -10.67 10.44 -13.58
CA PHE A 189 -9.20 10.52 -13.70
C PHE A 189 -8.64 11.94 -13.82
N LYS A 190 -9.46 12.88 -14.30
CA LYS A 190 -9.15 14.32 -14.43
C LYS A 190 -9.91 15.18 -13.42
N GLU A 191 -10.67 14.56 -12.53
CA GLU A 191 -11.42 15.26 -11.51
C GLU A 191 -10.49 15.71 -10.40
N ARG A 192 -10.66 16.97 -9.98
CA ARG A 192 -9.94 17.54 -8.84
C ARG A 192 -10.86 17.65 -7.66
N ALA A 193 -10.33 17.38 -6.47
CA ALA A 193 -11.04 17.56 -5.22
C ALA A 193 -10.14 18.17 -4.15
N THR A 194 -10.77 18.73 -3.12
CA THR A 194 -10.10 19.01 -1.85
C THR A 194 -10.43 17.86 -0.91
N VAL A 195 -9.41 17.16 -0.44
CA VAL A 195 -9.57 16.08 0.54
C VAL A 195 -9.23 16.60 1.93
N ARG A 196 -10.07 16.24 2.89
CA ARG A 196 -9.93 16.58 4.32
C ARG A 196 -9.98 15.29 5.11
N LEU A 197 -8.91 14.98 5.82
CA LEU A 197 -8.73 13.70 6.49
C LEU A 197 -8.30 13.92 7.93
N GLU A 198 -8.80 13.08 8.82
CA GLU A 198 -8.31 12.98 10.19
C GLU A 198 -7.55 11.66 10.37
N LEU A 199 -6.25 11.70 10.10
CA LEU A 199 -5.40 10.52 10.04
C LEU A 199 -4.89 10.16 11.45
N PRO A 200 -4.82 8.86 11.81
CA PRO A 200 -4.05 8.45 12.96
C PRO A 200 -2.56 8.72 12.72
N VAL A 201 -1.82 9.03 13.77
CA VAL A 201 -0.39 9.33 13.68
C VAL A 201 0.42 8.15 14.19
N PHE A 202 1.20 7.55 13.31
CA PHE A 202 2.06 6.42 13.66
C PHE A 202 3.54 6.74 13.43
N ARG A 203 4.40 6.09 14.20
CA ARG A 203 5.84 6.07 13.97
C ARG A 203 6.20 4.73 13.35
N VAL A 204 6.88 4.76 12.22
CA VAL A 204 7.27 3.56 11.47
C VAL A 204 8.74 3.29 11.77
N GLU A 205 9.08 2.64 12.88
CA GLU A 205 10.48 2.36 13.23
C GLU A 205 10.79 0.87 13.33
N HIS A 206 9.77 0.02 13.23
CA HIS A 206 9.93 -1.43 13.18
C HIS A 206 9.92 -1.94 11.72
N PRO A 207 10.56 -3.05 11.36
CA PRO A 207 10.40 -3.62 10.02
C PRO A 207 8.99 -4.19 9.81
N HIS A 208 8.44 -4.98 10.72
CA HIS A 208 7.14 -5.64 10.48
C HIS A 208 5.96 -4.69 10.21
N PRO A 209 5.02 -5.08 9.34
CA PRO A 209 3.83 -4.30 9.09
C PRO A 209 2.96 -4.21 10.34
N LEU A 210 2.24 -3.10 10.49
CA LEU A 210 1.35 -2.77 11.60
C LEU A 210 2.04 -2.62 12.97
N ALA A 211 3.34 -2.93 13.05
CA ALA A 211 4.18 -2.66 14.20
C ALA A 211 4.58 -1.18 14.21
N PHE A 212 3.82 -0.36 14.95
CA PHE A 212 4.06 1.07 15.08
C PHE A 212 4.74 1.42 16.42
N GLY A 213 5.43 2.57 16.44
CA GLY A 213 6.22 3.01 17.57
C GLY A 213 7.70 2.66 17.44
N LYS A 214 8.44 2.85 18.53
CA LYS A 214 9.82 2.38 18.67
C LYS A 214 9.84 0.85 18.71
N GLU A 215 10.99 0.26 18.40
CA GLU A 215 11.21 -1.20 18.44
C GLU A 215 10.65 -1.86 19.71
N ARG A 216 11.06 -1.40 20.89
CA ARG A 216 10.54 -1.91 22.18
C ARG A 216 9.02 -1.79 22.36
N GLN A 217 8.39 -0.77 21.77
CA GLN A 217 6.94 -0.61 21.86
C GLN A 217 6.23 -1.63 20.97
N ALA A 218 6.79 -1.87 19.77
CA ALA A 218 6.31 -2.88 18.86
C ALA A 218 6.48 -4.30 19.43
N GLU A 219 7.64 -4.62 20.01
CA GLU A 219 7.90 -5.90 20.68
C GLU A 219 6.96 -6.13 21.86
N ARG A 220 6.79 -5.12 22.72
CA ARG A 220 5.86 -5.21 23.84
C ARG A 220 4.42 -5.42 23.36
N TRP A 221 4.00 -4.71 22.30
CA TRP A 221 2.69 -4.90 21.70
C TRP A 221 2.54 -6.31 21.11
N GLN A 222 3.60 -6.83 20.47
CA GLN A 222 3.66 -8.21 19.98
C GLN A 222 3.39 -9.20 21.11
N GLU A 223 4.09 -9.07 22.23
CA GLU A 223 3.95 -9.95 23.39
C GLU A 223 2.55 -9.83 24.03
N GLU A 224 2.09 -8.62 24.31
CA GLU A 224 0.78 -8.35 24.96
C GLU A 224 -0.39 -8.83 24.11
N GLN A 225 -0.29 -8.70 22.79
CA GLN A 225 -1.31 -9.14 21.87
C GLN A 225 -1.10 -10.57 21.38
N GLY A 226 0.02 -11.22 21.70
CA GLY A 226 0.34 -12.57 21.21
C GLY A 226 0.42 -12.61 19.69
N ILE A 227 1.02 -11.58 19.09
CA ILE A 227 1.10 -11.41 17.64
C ILE A 227 2.10 -12.39 17.04
N VAL A 228 1.64 -13.07 16.01
CA VAL A 228 2.51 -13.81 15.10
C VAL A 228 2.37 -13.18 13.72
N TRP A 229 3.49 -12.70 13.18
CA TRP A 229 3.58 -12.31 11.77
C TRP A 229 4.02 -13.50 10.94
N MET A 230 3.30 -13.74 9.85
CA MET A 230 3.75 -14.59 8.76
C MET A 230 3.96 -13.71 7.55
N LEU A 231 5.20 -13.59 7.13
CA LEU A 231 5.52 -12.97 5.83
C LEU A 231 5.32 -14.04 4.77
N GLY A 232 4.55 -13.73 3.73
CA GLY A 232 4.27 -14.68 2.65
C GLY A 232 5.54 -14.98 1.86
N ALA A 233 6.19 -16.10 2.13
CA ALA A 233 7.21 -16.67 1.26
C ALA A 233 6.50 -17.56 0.24
N GLU A 234 6.10 -16.99 -0.90
CA GLU A 234 5.32 -17.73 -1.90
C GLU A 234 6.18 -18.64 -2.81
N ASP A 235 7.51 -18.71 -2.63
CA ASP A 235 8.41 -19.65 -3.32
C ASP A 235 9.58 -20.08 -2.43
N GLU A 236 9.92 -21.37 -2.46
CA GLU A 236 11.09 -21.96 -1.77
C GLU A 236 12.44 -21.57 -2.37
N SER A 237 12.48 -20.78 -3.45
CA SER A 237 13.76 -20.32 -3.99
C SER A 237 14.38 -19.28 -3.04
N ASP A 238 15.55 -19.60 -2.47
CA ASP A 238 16.31 -18.79 -1.50
C ASP A 238 16.53 -17.31 -1.88
N GLU A 239 16.55 -16.98 -3.18
CA GLU A 239 16.71 -15.59 -3.63
C GLU A 239 15.44 -14.75 -3.45
N LEU A 240 14.27 -15.39 -3.42
CA LEU A 240 12.96 -14.72 -3.37
C LEU A 240 12.41 -14.59 -1.95
N LEU A 241 12.81 -15.49 -1.05
CA LEU A 241 12.64 -15.34 0.41
C LEU A 241 13.27 -14.03 0.93
N LYS A 242 14.35 -13.55 0.29
CA LYS A 242 14.98 -12.26 0.58
C LYS A 242 14.15 -11.06 0.10
N ALA A 243 13.29 -11.25 -0.91
CA ALA A 243 12.47 -10.21 -1.52
C ALA A 243 11.06 -10.10 -0.91
N SER A 244 10.54 -11.16 -0.26
CA SER A 244 9.29 -11.16 0.51
C SER A 244 9.44 -10.62 1.94
N GLY A 245 10.52 -9.88 2.21
CA GLY A 245 10.81 -9.27 3.50
C GLY A 245 10.11 -7.92 3.66
N SER A 246 9.91 -7.52 4.91
CA SER A 246 9.65 -6.11 5.18
C SER A 246 10.96 -5.35 5.28
N VAL A 247 11.07 -4.25 4.55
CA VAL A 247 12.28 -3.42 4.54
C VAL A 247 11.96 -2.07 5.15
N LEU A 248 12.83 -1.64 6.08
CA LEU A 248 12.80 -0.33 6.70
C LEU A 248 14.08 0.43 6.31
N TRP A 249 13.96 1.68 5.86
CA TRP A 249 15.11 2.52 5.56
C TRP A 249 14.90 3.96 6.03
N HIS A 250 16.00 4.69 6.27
CA HIS A 250 15.97 6.08 6.70
C HIS A 250 16.12 7.03 5.51
N ALA A 251 15.37 8.14 5.49
CA ALA A 251 15.70 9.26 4.62
C ALA A 251 16.94 9.96 5.17
N GLY A 252 18.00 10.01 4.36
CA GLY A 252 19.18 10.84 4.62
C GLY A 252 18.90 12.33 4.54
#